data_AF-A0A958ALT4-F1
#
_entry.id   AF-A0A958ALT4-F1
#
_cell.length_a   1.000
_cell.length_b   1.000
_cell.length_c   1.000
_cell.angle_alpha   90.00
_cell.angle_beta   90.00
_cell.angle_gamma   90.00
#
_symmetry.space_group_name_H-M   'P 1'
#
loop_
_entity.id
_entity.type
_entity.pdbx_description
1 polymer ?
#
loop_
_entity_poly.entity_id
_entity_poly.type
_entity_poly.pdbx_seq_one_letter_code
_entity_poly.pdbx_strand_id
1 'polypeptide(L)'
;MRKPTHNRIYPYLCLMLLGLLALAVAATVQPAWADRLPRSAYTQLQAAWQRAGAIGTYTYHSTIFQTTTPTASLRNVGRRPQTQRVRIDGNLDKAADAMEMHLQVGQQPPLAVKVEAGQAYGRQGAGGEWTALDQMPDLFAPGGDPLGFLVATENVRELAASEPGMQDFTMPTALRNAEDSVQSTTGSRYAFNLSGPKFAGFMKEQMEA
;
A
#
# COMPACT_ATOMS: atom_id res chain seq x y z
N MET A 1 -39.11 30.14 68.02
CA MET A 1 -39.27 29.92 66.56
C MET A 1 -38.09 30.55 65.82
N ARG A 2 -37.09 29.75 65.41
CA ARG A 2 -35.95 30.19 64.57
C ARG A 2 -36.24 29.78 63.12
N LYS A 3 -36.36 30.73 62.20
CA LYS A 3 -36.47 30.45 60.76
C LYS A 3 -35.13 29.87 60.26
N PRO A 4 -35.09 28.71 59.61
CA PRO A 4 -33.85 28.17 59.05
C PRO A 4 -33.39 29.03 57.88
N THR A 5 -32.16 29.55 57.96
CA THR A 5 -31.47 30.32 56.93
C THR A 5 -31.13 29.43 55.73
N HIS A 6 -32.06 29.30 54.79
CA HIS A 6 -31.90 28.51 53.56
C HIS A 6 -30.99 29.16 52.49
N ASN A 7 -30.44 30.36 52.74
CA ASN A 7 -29.87 31.20 51.68
C ASN A 7 -28.37 30.98 51.41
N ARG A 8 -27.69 30.00 52.05
CA ARG A 8 -26.24 29.79 51.92
C ARG A 8 -25.83 28.62 51.00
N ILE A 9 -26.78 27.81 50.56
CA ILE A 9 -26.49 26.60 49.75
C ILE A 9 -26.55 26.90 48.24
N TYR A 10 -27.37 27.88 47.84
CA TYR A 10 -27.53 28.29 46.44
C TYR A 10 -26.24 28.74 45.71
N PRO A 11 -25.27 29.47 46.30
CA PRO A 11 -24.08 29.88 45.56
C PRO A 11 -23.16 28.70 45.22
N TYR A 12 -23.07 27.69 46.09
CA TYR A 12 -22.27 26.49 45.84
C TYR A 12 -22.91 25.57 44.81
N LEU A 13 -24.24 25.45 44.83
CA LEU A 13 -24.99 24.70 43.81
C LEU A 13 -24.82 25.33 42.42
N CYS A 14 -24.84 26.67 42.34
CA CYS A 14 -24.67 27.40 41.09
C CYS A 14 -23.24 27.25 40.54
N LEU A 15 -22.22 27.31 41.40
CA LEU A 15 -20.83 27.07 41.01
C LEU A 15 -20.60 25.62 40.55
N MET A 16 -21.21 24.64 41.23
CA MET A 16 -21.11 23.24 40.83
C MET A 16 -21.78 22.98 39.47
N LEU A 17 -22.96 23.56 39.24
CA LEU A 17 -23.68 23.47 37.96
C LEU A 17 -22.90 24.16 36.83
N LEU A 18 -22.29 25.31 37.08
CA LEU A 18 -21.40 25.99 36.12
C LEU A 18 -20.17 25.16 35.80
N GLY A 19 -19.55 24.51 36.79
CA GLY A 19 -18.42 23.60 36.60
C GLY A 19 -18.79 22.37 35.76
N LEU A 20 -19.94 21.76 36.05
CA LEU A 20 -20.46 20.62 35.28
C LEU A 20 -20.82 21.01 33.85
N LEU A 21 -21.42 22.19 33.66
CA LEU A 21 -21.74 22.71 32.34
C LEU A 21 -20.46 22.99 31.53
N ALA A 22 -19.43 23.57 32.15
CA ALA A 22 -18.15 23.80 31.51
C ALA A 22 -17.45 22.49 31.12
N LEU A 23 -17.55 21.45 31.96
CA LEU A 23 -17.02 20.13 31.64
C LEU A 23 -17.78 19.44 30.50
N ALA A 24 -19.11 19.58 30.48
CA ALA A 24 -19.95 19.04 29.42
C ALA A 24 -19.68 19.73 28.07
N VAL A 25 -19.46 21.04 28.06
CA VAL A 25 -19.07 21.79 26.86
C VAL A 25 -17.66 21.40 26.40
N ALA A 26 -16.71 21.22 27.32
CA ALA A 26 -15.38 20.74 26.97
C ALA A 26 -15.39 19.31 26.37
N ALA A 27 -16.34 18.46 26.77
CA ALA A 27 -16.49 17.10 26.23
C ALA A 27 -17.17 17.06 24.85
N THR A 28 -18.00 18.06 24.50
CA THR A 28 -18.64 18.14 23.16
C THR A 28 -17.79 18.86 22.12
N VAL A 29 -16.84 19.70 22.56
CA VAL A 29 -15.79 20.25 21.69
C VAL A 29 -14.72 19.17 21.51
N GLN A 30 -15.05 18.15 20.73
CA GLN A 30 -14.01 17.25 20.23
C GLN A 30 -12.95 18.07 19.50
N PRO A 31 -11.67 17.82 19.74
CA PRO A 31 -10.60 18.54 19.09
C PRO A 31 -10.63 18.27 17.57
N ALA A 32 -11.29 19.14 16.81
CA ALA A 32 -11.22 19.20 15.34
C ALA A 32 -9.80 19.50 14.80
N TRP A 33 -8.80 19.54 15.69
CA TRP A 33 -7.38 19.62 15.37
C TRP A 33 -6.71 18.25 15.24
N ALA A 34 -7.34 17.15 15.66
CA ALA A 34 -6.80 15.80 15.46
C ALA A 34 -6.67 15.41 13.96
N ASP A 35 -7.52 15.98 13.09
CA ASP A 35 -7.48 15.74 11.64
C ASP A 35 -6.39 16.52 10.88
N ARG A 36 -5.60 17.36 11.57
CA ARG A 36 -4.53 18.16 10.95
C ARG A 36 -3.13 17.67 11.25
N LEU A 37 -2.97 16.49 11.83
CA LEU A 37 -1.66 15.85 11.83
C LEU A 37 -1.45 15.21 10.46
N PRO A 38 -0.38 15.58 9.72
CA PRO A 38 -0.09 14.96 8.44
C PRO A 38 0.05 13.45 8.66
N ARG A 39 -0.84 12.66 8.03
CA ARG A 39 -0.76 11.20 8.10
C ARG A 39 0.59 10.78 7.54
N SER A 40 1.30 9.91 8.26
CA SER A 40 2.56 9.36 7.77
C SER A 40 2.35 8.72 6.38
N ALA A 41 3.36 8.79 5.52
CA ALA A 41 3.28 8.19 4.17
C ALA A 41 2.94 6.68 4.25
N TYR A 42 3.44 6.00 5.28
CA TYR A 42 3.08 4.61 5.59
C TYR A 42 1.56 4.44 5.82
N THR A 43 0.95 5.25 6.69
CA THR A 43 -0.48 5.18 6.97
C THR A 43 -1.32 5.47 5.72
N GLN A 44 -0.86 6.39 4.87
CA GLN A 44 -1.54 6.70 3.61
C GLN A 44 -1.47 5.53 2.62
N LEU A 45 -0.28 4.93 2.45
CA LEU A 45 -0.07 3.74 1.62
C LEU A 45 -0.92 2.57 2.11
N GLN A 46 -0.93 2.29 3.42
CA GLN A 46 -1.72 1.21 4.00
C GLN A 46 -3.23 1.44 3.80
N ALA A 47 -3.71 2.67 3.99
CA ALA A 47 -5.11 3.00 3.76
C ALA A 47 -5.49 2.87 2.27
N ALA A 48 -4.60 3.24 1.35
CA ALA A 48 -4.82 3.05 -0.08
C ALA A 48 -4.90 1.57 -0.46
N TRP A 49 -3.98 0.75 0.07
CA TRP A 49 -3.99 -0.71 -0.14
C TRP A 49 -5.24 -1.37 0.44
N GLN A 50 -5.65 -1.03 1.66
CA GLN A 50 -6.89 -1.52 2.27
C GLN A 50 -8.13 -1.17 1.44
N ARG A 51 -8.20 0.06 0.91
CA ARG A 51 -9.29 0.46 0.01
C ARG A 51 -9.27 -0.32 -1.30
N ALA A 52 -8.09 -0.54 -1.89
CA ALA A 52 -7.96 -1.35 -3.11
C ALA A 52 -8.47 -2.77 -2.88
N GLY A 53 -8.09 -3.40 -1.77
CA GLY A 53 -8.59 -4.72 -1.37
C GLY A 53 -10.11 -4.75 -1.11
N ALA A 54 -10.67 -3.68 -0.54
CA ALA A 54 -12.11 -3.56 -0.29
C ALA A 54 -12.93 -3.33 -1.57
N ILE A 55 -12.38 -2.60 -2.55
CA ILE A 55 -13.00 -2.42 -3.87
C ILE A 55 -13.00 -3.74 -4.65
N GLY A 56 -11.94 -4.54 -4.49
CA GLY A 56 -11.82 -5.85 -5.12
C GLY A 56 -11.45 -5.81 -6.60
N THR A 57 -11.43 -4.63 -7.23
CA THR A 57 -10.97 -4.44 -8.61
C THR A 57 -9.97 -3.30 -8.68
N TYR A 58 -8.75 -3.55 -9.12
CA TYR A 58 -7.74 -2.51 -9.26
C TYR A 58 -6.63 -2.88 -10.26
N THR A 59 -6.00 -1.84 -10.81
CA THR A 59 -4.78 -1.94 -11.61
C THR A 59 -3.61 -1.46 -10.77
N TYR A 60 -2.49 -2.16 -10.85
CA TYR A 60 -1.27 -1.79 -10.14
C TYR A 60 -0.05 -1.76 -11.06
N HIS A 61 0.87 -0.87 -10.72
CA HIS A 61 2.14 -0.69 -11.40
C HIS A 61 3.22 -0.52 -10.34
N SER A 62 4.23 -1.38 -10.39
CA SER A 62 5.35 -1.37 -9.46
C SER A 62 6.67 -1.44 -10.21
N THR A 63 7.66 -0.71 -9.71
CA THR A 63 9.04 -0.80 -10.18
C THR A 63 9.94 -0.97 -8.97
N ILE A 64 10.64 -2.11 -8.92
CA ILE A 64 11.56 -2.47 -7.85
C ILE A 64 12.98 -2.33 -8.38
N PHE A 65 13.81 -1.61 -7.62
CA PHE A 65 15.25 -1.53 -7.86
C PHE A 65 15.97 -2.37 -6.81
N GLN A 66 16.58 -3.47 -7.23
CA GLN A 66 17.36 -4.33 -6.36
C GLN A 66 18.85 -4.05 -6.57
N THR A 67 19.53 -3.56 -5.54
CA THR A 67 20.98 -3.39 -5.55
C THR A 67 21.66 -4.50 -4.75
N THR A 68 22.48 -5.31 -5.41
CA THR A 68 23.29 -6.34 -4.76
C THR A 68 24.72 -5.82 -4.58
N THR A 69 25.13 -5.64 -3.33
CA THR A 69 26.48 -5.21 -2.97
C THR A 69 27.34 -6.43 -2.62
N PRO A 70 28.42 -6.72 -3.36
CA PRO A 70 29.30 -7.84 -3.04
C PRO A 70 29.93 -7.67 -1.66
N THR A 71 29.92 -8.71 -0.84
CA THR A 71 30.62 -8.71 0.47
C THR A 71 32.12 -8.54 0.26
N ALA A 72 32.75 -7.69 1.07
CA ALA A 72 34.21 -7.48 1.02
C ALA A 72 34.95 -8.82 1.25
N SER A 73 35.53 -9.38 0.19
CA SER A 73 36.30 -10.63 0.24
C SER A 73 37.25 -10.72 -0.96
N LEU A 74 38.30 -11.55 -0.83
CA LEU A 74 39.25 -11.83 -1.91
C LEU A 74 38.56 -12.36 -3.19
N ARG A 75 37.44 -13.08 -3.06
CA ARG A 75 36.64 -13.60 -4.21
C ARG A 75 35.83 -12.52 -4.92
N ASN A 76 35.62 -11.37 -4.27
CA ASN A 76 34.79 -10.28 -4.77
C ASN A 76 35.61 -9.04 -5.16
N VAL A 77 36.95 -9.12 -5.17
CA VAL A 77 37.82 -8.01 -5.60
C VAL A 77 37.44 -7.57 -7.01
N GLY A 78 37.27 -6.26 -7.20
CA GLY A 78 36.88 -5.67 -8.48
C GLY A 78 35.40 -5.80 -8.84
N ARG A 79 34.59 -6.56 -8.09
CA ARG A 79 33.14 -6.60 -8.29
C ARG A 79 32.51 -5.30 -7.81
N ARG A 80 31.62 -4.74 -8.63
CA ARG A 80 30.88 -3.52 -8.31
C ARG A 80 29.46 -3.88 -7.87
N PRO A 81 28.78 -3.01 -7.12
CA PRO A 81 27.34 -3.13 -6.91
C PRO A 81 26.60 -3.27 -8.25
N GLN A 82 25.65 -4.19 -8.31
CA GLN A 82 24.80 -4.39 -9.47
C GLN A 82 23.36 -4.00 -9.11
N THR A 83 22.75 -3.13 -9.92
CA THR A 83 21.34 -2.74 -9.77
C THR A 83 20.51 -3.41 -10.85
N GLN A 84 19.53 -4.20 -10.44
CA GLN A 84 18.53 -4.83 -11.30
C GLN A 84 17.20 -4.08 -11.16
N ARG A 85 16.57 -3.78 -12.29
CA ARG A 85 15.22 -3.21 -12.32
C ARG A 85 14.23 -4.32 -12.62
N VAL A 86 13.20 -4.42 -11.79
CA VAL A 86 12.05 -5.31 -11.96
C VAL A 86 10.81 -4.45 -12.10
N ARG A 87 10.07 -4.59 -13.20
CA ARG A 87 8.77 -3.96 -13.40
C ARG A 87 7.69 -5.01 -13.27
N ILE A 88 6.64 -4.68 -12.52
CA ILE A 88 5.48 -5.52 -12.29
C ILE A 88 4.24 -4.67 -12.61
N ASP A 89 3.47 -5.11 -13.59
CA ASP A 89 2.22 -4.47 -13.99
C ASP A 89 1.10 -5.50 -13.88
N GLY A 90 -0.09 -5.11 -13.45
CA GLY A 90 -1.17 -6.08 -13.38
C GLY A 90 -2.55 -5.50 -13.10
N ASN A 91 -3.54 -6.35 -13.22
CA ASN A 91 -4.92 -6.12 -12.85
C ASN A 91 -5.41 -7.27 -11.98
N LEU A 92 -6.32 -6.95 -11.07
CA LEU A 92 -7.00 -7.92 -10.24
C LEU A 92 -8.49 -7.58 -10.22
N ASP A 93 -9.32 -8.59 -10.42
CA ASP A 93 -10.77 -8.58 -10.24
C ASP A 93 -11.16 -9.77 -9.35
N LYS A 94 -11.36 -9.47 -8.07
CA LYS A 94 -11.72 -10.45 -7.05
C LYS A 94 -13.11 -11.03 -7.25
N ALA A 95 -14.05 -10.27 -7.82
CA ALA A 95 -15.42 -10.75 -8.05
C ALA A 95 -15.44 -11.78 -9.20
N ALA A 96 -14.57 -11.60 -10.19
CA ALA A 96 -14.39 -12.51 -11.31
C ALA A 96 -13.40 -13.66 -11.03
N ASP A 97 -12.74 -13.69 -9.86
CA ASP A 97 -11.60 -14.57 -9.57
C ASP A 97 -10.55 -14.55 -10.69
N ALA A 98 -10.27 -13.33 -11.16
CA ALA A 98 -9.43 -13.07 -12.31
C ALA A 98 -8.28 -12.14 -11.92
N MET A 99 -7.09 -12.49 -12.38
CA MET A 99 -5.90 -11.65 -12.19
C MET A 99 -4.98 -11.84 -13.38
N GLU A 100 -4.37 -10.76 -13.87
CA GLU A 100 -3.27 -10.83 -14.83
C GLU A 100 -2.10 -9.96 -14.34
N MET A 101 -0.90 -10.48 -14.47
CA MET A 101 0.34 -9.87 -14.05
C MET A 101 1.39 -10.03 -15.15
N HIS A 102 2.15 -8.97 -15.39
CA HIS A 102 3.31 -8.94 -16.26
C HIS A 102 4.55 -8.55 -15.45
N LEU A 103 5.59 -9.35 -15.58
CA LEU A 103 6.87 -9.19 -14.90
C LEU A 103 7.96 -8.99 -15.95
N GLN A 104 8.70 -7.89 -15.86
CA GLN A 104 9.87 -7.59 -16.70
C GLN A 104 11.10 -7.40 -15.83
N VAL A 105 12.09 -8.29 -15.97
CA VAL A 105 13.33 -8.26 -15.18
C VAL A 105 14.49 -7.88 -16.09
N GLY A 106 14.99 -6.65 -15.98
CA GLY A 106 16.06 -6.14 -16.84
C GLY A 106 15.78 -6.39 -18.33
N GLN A 107 16.67 -7.12 -19.00
CA GLN A 107 16.57 -7.51 -20.41
C GLN A 107 16.10 -8.96 -20.62
N GLN A 108 15.61 -9.63 -19.57
CA GLN A 108 15.07 -10.99 -19.69
C GLN A 108 13.74 -10.98 -20.46
N PRO A 109 13.32 -12.10 -21.06
CA PRO A 109 11.99 -12.19 -21.67
C PRO A 109 10.89 -11.84 -20.65
N PRO A 110 9.85 -11.09 -21.04
CA PRO A 110 8.74 -10.78 -20.13
C PRO A 110 8.04 -12.06 -19.71
N LEU A 111 7.66 -12.15 -18.45
CA LEU A 111 6.81 -13.21 -17.93
C LEU A 111 5.40 -12.64 -17.74
N ALA A 112 4.40 -13.32 -18.29
CA ALA A 112 3.00 -13.06 -18.00
C ALA A 112 2.45 -14.20 -17.15
N VAL A 113 1.63 -13.86 -16.16
CA VAL A 113 0.92 -14.79 -15.30
C VAL A 113 -0.53 -14.36 -15.28
N LYS A 114 -1.44 -15.32 -15.41
CA LYS A 114 -2.87 -15.07 -15.19
C LYS A 114 -3.48 -16.13 -14.30
N VAL A 115 -4.52 -15.76 -13.59
CA VAL A 115 -5.38 -16.67 -12.82
C VAL A 115 -6.78 -16.52 -13.37
N GLU A 116 -7.39 -17.63 -13.75
CA GLU A 116 -8.78 -17.71 -14.20
C GLU A 116 -9.42 -18.93 -13.53
N ALA A 117 -10.53 -18.72 -12.82
CA ALA A 117 -11.27 -19.78 -12.13
C ALA A 117 -10.38 -20.66 -11.23
N GLY A 118 -9.53 -20.03 -10.42
CA GLY A 118 -8.58 -20.68 -9.52
C GLY A 118 -7.37 -21.36 -10.19
N GLN A 119 -7.28 -21.40 -11.52
CA GLN A 119 -6.13 -21.99 -12.21
C GLN A 119 -5.14 -20.92 -12.64
N ALA A 120 -3.88 -21.09 -12.25
CA ALA A 120 -2.79 -20.24 -12.70
C ALA A 120 -2.21 -20.73 -14.03
N TYR A 121 -1.87 -19.77 -14.89
CA TYR A 121 -1.18 -19.98 -16.15
C TYR A 121 0.00 -19.02 -16.27
N GLY A 122 1.09 -19.48 -16.87
CA GLY A 122 2.28 -18.70 -17.14
C GLY A 122 2.62 -18.68 -18.62
N ARG A 123 3.17 -17.57 -19.09
CA ARG A 123 3.68 -17.41 -20.46
C ARG A 123 4.99 -16.62 -20.43
N GLN A 124 6.01 -17.16 -21.08
CA GLN A 124 7.28 -16.44 -21.31
C GLN A 124 7.31 -15.83 -22.72
N GLY A 125 7.65 -14.55 -22.80
CA GLY A 125 7.66 -13.79 -24.05
C GLY A 125 6.26 -13.45 -24.57
N ALA A 126 6.18 -12.46 -25.47
CA ALA A 126 4.91 -12.01 -26.04
C ALA A 126 4.20 -13.07 -26.92
N GLY A 127 4.95 -14.07 -27.43
CA GLY A 127 4.45 -15.12 -28.30
C GLY A 127 4.58 -16.54 -27.75
N GLY A 128 4.83 -16.70 -26.44
CA GLY A 128 4.83 -18.02 -25.82
C GLY A 128 3.42 -18.60 -25.68
N GLU A 129 3.33 -19.92 -25.49
CA GLU A 129 2.09 -20.59 -25.14
C GLU A 129 1.77 -20.42 -23.65
N TRP A 130 0.49 -20.31 -23.31
CA TRP A 130 0.05 -20.35 -21.92
C TRP A 130 0.15 -21.76 -21.39
N THR A 131 0.93 -21.94 -20.33
CA THR A 131 1.13 -23.24 -19.68
C THR A 131 0.53 -23.18 -18.28
N ALA A 132 -0.24 -24.21 -17.91
CA ALA A 132 -0.78 -24.33 -16.56
C ALA A 132 0.38 -24.40 -15.55
N LEU A 133 0.22 -23.69 -14.43
CA LEU A 133 1.18 -23.66 -13.34
C LEU A 133 0.58 -24.43 -12.18
N ASP A 134 1.16 -25.58 -11.86
CA ASP A 134 0.78 -26.35 -10.68
C ASP A 134 1.30 -25.59 -9.44
N GLN A 135 0.40 -24.95 -8.69
CA GLN A 135 0.63 -24.32 -7.37
C GLN A 135 1.34 -22.95 -7.31
N MET A 136 1.29 -22.12 -8.35
CA MET A 136 1.95 -20.80 -8.31
C MET A 136 1.19 -19.61 -7.70
N PRO A 137 -0.16 -19.55 -7.51
CA PRO A 137 -0.82 -18.36 -6.96
C PRO A 137 -0.18 -17.83 -5.67
N ASP A 138 0.08 -18.71 -4.72
CA ASP A 138 0.64 -18.36 -3.42
C ASP A 138 2.10 -17.89 -3.47
N LEU A 139 2.85 -18.23 -4.53
CA LEU A 139 4.24 -17.84 -4.69
C LEU A 139 4.42 -16.38 -5.10
N PHE A 140 3.43 -15.79 -5.78
CA PHE A 140 3.50 -14.41 -6.27
C PHE A 140 2.40 -13.50 -5.73
N ALA A 141 1.30 -14.07 -5.23
CA ALA A 141 0.19 -13.37 -4.58
C ALA A 141 -0.25 -14.17 -3.34
N PRO A 142 0.53 -14.15 -2.25
CA PRO A 142 0.20 -14.88 -1.03
C PRO A 142 -1.15 -14.41 -0.48
N GLY A 143 -2.06 -15.33 -0.17
CA GLY A 143 -3.42 -14.99 0.25
C GLY A 143 -4.25 -14.33 -0.86
N GLY A 144 -3.84 -14.47 -2.13
CA GLY A 144 -4.50 -13.89 -3.30
C GLY A 144 -4.25 -12.39 -3.49
N ASP A 145 -3.28 -11.80 -2.77
CA ASP A 145 -2.96 -10.38 -2.88
C ASP A 145 -1.58 -10.14 -3.52
N PRO A 146 -1.51 -9.69 -4.79
CA PRO A 146 -0.24 -9.38 -5.46
C PRO A 146 0.48 -8.18 -4.83
N LEU A 147 -0.21 -7.37 -4.03
CA LEU A 147 0.37 -6.28 -3.24
C LEU A 147 0.71 -6.70 -1.81
N GLY A 148 0.59 -7.99 -1.46
CA GLY A 148 0.91 -8.52 -0.14
C GLY A 148 2.33 -8.18 0.33
N PHE A 149 3.28 -7.99 -0.58
CA PHE A 149 4.64 -7.55 -0.25
C PHE A 149 4.69 -6.20 0.51
N LEU A 150 3.63 -5.38 0.42
CA LEU A 150 3.56 -4.10 1.10
C LEU A 150 3.57 -4.23 2.63
N VAL A 151 3.20 -5.40 3.18
CA VAL A 151 3.29 -5.71 4.61
C VAL A 151 4.72 -5.57 5.16
N ALA A 152 5.72 -5.79 4.30
CA ALA A 152 7.13 -5.76 4.65
C ALA A 152 7.83 -4.44 4.26
N THR A 153 7.06 -3.41 3.92
CA THR A 153 7.61 -2.08 3.60
C THR A 153 8.18 -1.38 4.84
N GLU A 154 9.31 -0.69 4.65
CA GLU A 154 9.97 0.14 5.65
C GLU A 154 10.40 1.46 5.03
N ASN A 155 10.56 2.49 5.87
CA ASN A 155 11.01 3.83 5.43
C ASN A 155 10.15 4.39 4.27
N VAL A 156 8.83 4.17 4.35
CA VAL A 156 7.88 4.65 3.34
C VAL A 156 7.91 6.17 3.33
N ARG A 157 8.12 6.74 2.14
CA ARG A 157 8.03 8.17 1.86
C ARG A 157 7.22 8.40 0.60
N GLU A 158 6.50 9.51 0.57
CA GLU A 158 5.85 9.99 -0.65
C GLU A 158 6.90 10.62 -1.57
N LEU A 159 6.83 10.28 -2.86
CA LEU A 159 7.71 10.83 -3.90
C LEU A 159 7.09 12.10 -4.48
N ALA A 160 7.88 13.17 -4.54
CA ALA A 160 7.47 14.36 -5.26
C ALA A 160 7.42 14.07 -6.78
N ALA A 161 6.52 14.77 -7.49
CA ALA A 161 6.36 14.65 -8.94
C ALA A 161 7.67 14.86 -9.74
N SER A 162 8.65 15.54 -9.15
CA SER A 162 9.92 15.95 -9.76
C SER A 162 11.13 15.04 -9.45
N GLU A 163 10.98 13.94 -8.70
CA GLU A 163 12.15 13.09 -8.36
C GLU A 163 12.72 12.32 -9.58
N PRO A 164 14.06 12.11 -9.67
CA PRO A 164 14.69 11.32 -10.75
C PRO A 164 14.29 9.83 -10.72
N GLY A 165 14.06 9.24 -11.90
CA GLY A 165 13.54 7.86 -12.05
C GLY A 165 12.04 7.78 -12.37
N MET A 166 11.38 8.94 -12.40
CA MET A 166 9.94 9.13 -12.61
C MET A 166 9.49 9.16 -14.08
N GLN A 167 10.43 9.32 -15.02
CA GLN A 167 10.16 9.58 -16.43
C GLN A 167 9.61 8.36 -17.19
N ASP A 168 9.80 7.15 -16.65
CA ASP A 168 9.34 5.89 -17.26
C ASP A 168 7.96 5.43 -16.75
N PHE A 169 7.37 6.14 -15.77
CA PHE A 169 6.05 5.77 -15.22
C PHE A 169 4.94 6.48 -16.00
N THR A 170 4.54 5.88 -17.11
CA THR A 170 3.32 6.25 -17.84
C THR A 170 2.17 5.41 -17.30
N MET A 171 1.21 6.04 -16.60
CA MET A 171 -0.06 5.38 -16.26
C MET A 171 -0.68 4.82 -17.54
N PRO A 172 -1.18 3.58 -17.57
CA PRO A 172 -1.86 3.08 -18.75
C PRO A 172 -3.05 3.97 -19.10
N THR A 173 -3.20 4.16 -20.41
CA THR A 173 -4.31 4.81 -21.11
C THR A 173 -5.71 4.27 -20.74
N ALA A 174 -5.88 3.33 -19.79
CA ALA A 174 -7.17 2.77 -19.40
C ALA A 174 -8.11 3.75 -18.67
N LEU A 175 -7.63 4.92 -18.21
CA LEU A 175 -8.47 6.04 -17.77
C LEU A 175 -8.77 7.05 -18.90
N ARG A 176 -8.32 6.80 -20.14
CA ARG A 176 -8.33 7.76 -21.27
C ARG A 176 -9.63 7.80 -22.05
N ASN A 177 -10.67 7.08 -21.63
CA ASN A 177 -12.01 7.17 -22.20
C ASN A 177 -12.85 8.27 -21.51
N ALA A 178 -12.23 9.41 -21.23
CA ALA A 178 -12.92 10.68 -21.09
C ALA A 178 -12.32 11.57 -22.19
N GLU A 179 -13.02 11.63 -23.32
CA GLU A 179 -12.79 12.68 -24.31
C GLU A 179 -12.83 14.03 -23.58
N ASP A 180 -11.86 14.88 -23.86
CA ASP A 180 -11.54 16.13 -23.19
C ASP A 180 -10.78 16.05 -21.86
N SER A 181 -9.57 16.60 -21.92
CA SER A 181 -8.56 16.84 -20.89
C SER A 181 -7.56 15.70 -20.63
N VAL A 182 -6.31 15.97 -21.04
CA VAL A 182 -5.10 15.35 -20.48
C VAL A 182 -4.99 15.79 -19.02
N GLN A 183 -5.86 15.27 -18.17
CA GLN A 183 -5.65 15.29 -16.73
C GLN A 183 -4.79 14.08 -16.41
N SER A 184 -3.48 14.29 -16.34
CA SER A 184 -2.60 13.41 -15.60
C SER A 184 -3.23 13.19 -14.22
N THR A 185 -3.90 12.05 -14.00
CA THR A 185 -4.44 11.74 -12.69
C THR A 185 -3.23 11.58 -11.78
N THR A 186 -2.96 12.61 -10.98
CA THR A 186 -1.84 12.66 -10.04
C THR A 186 -2.12 11.67 -8.91
N GLY A 187 -1.80 10.40 -9.13
CA GLY A 187 -1.76 9.42 -8.04
C GLY A 187 -0.56 9.70 -7.14
N SER A 188 -0.75 9.59 -5.82
CA SER A 188 0.36 9.59 -4.86
C SER A 188 1.30 8.42 -5.15
N ARG A 189 2.60 8.69 -5.11
CA ARG A 189 3.64 7.69 -5.38
C ARG A 189 4.49 7.52 -4.15
N TYR A 190 4.89 6.29 -3.85
CA TYR A 190 5.63 5.99 -2.64
C TYR A 190 6.92 5.25 -2.97
N ALA A 191 7.99 5.58 -2.24
CA ALA A 191 9.23 4.81 -2.20
C ALA A 191 9.41 4.20 -0.82
N PHE A 192 9.93 2.99 -0.78
CA PHE A 192 10.13 2.23 0.44
C PHE A 192 11.26 1.22 0.26
N ASN A 193 11.76 0.72 1.39
CA ASN A 193 12.64 -0.44 1.44
C ASN A 193 11.79 -1.68 1.72
N LEU A 194 12.09 -2.81 1.08
CA LEU A 194 11.44 -4.09 1.35
C LEU A 194 12.27 -4.90 2.33
N SER A 195 11.69 -5.25 3.47
CA SER A 195 12.33 -6.06 4.50
C SER A 195 12.17 -7.55 4.20
N GLY A 196 13.20 -8.17 3.65
CA GLY A 196 13.22 -9.60 3.32
C GLY A 196 12.80 -10.51 4.49
N PRO A 197 13.34 -10.35 5.72
CA PRO A 197 12.93 -11.16 6.86
C PRO A 197 11.45 -11.01 7.24
N LYS A 198 10.90 -9.79 7.20
CA LYS A 198 9.47 -9.56 7.46
C LYS A 198 8.61 -10.22 6.38
N PHE A 199 9.00 -10.08 5.12
CA PHE A 199 8.28 -10.70 4.01
C PHE A 199 8.33 -12.22 4.09
N ALA A 200 9.49 -12.81 4.41
CA ALA A 200 9.62 -14.25 4.61
C ALA A 200 8.75 -14.77 5.77
N GLY A 201 8.65 -14.00 6.87
CA GLY A 201 7.73 -14.31 7.96
C GLY A 201 6.27 -14.33 7.51
N PHE A 202 5.85 -13.29 6.78
CA PHE A 202 4.50 -13.22 6.20
C PHE A 202 4.20 -14.39 5.25
N MET A 203 5.13 -14.72 4.33
CA MET A 203 4.99 -15.86 3.43
C MET A 203 4.77 -17.16 4.20
N LYS A 204 5.55 -17.38 5.26
CA LYS A 204 5.44 -18.56 6.11
C LYS A 204 4.05 -18.64 6.75
N GLU A 205 3.56 -17.55 7.34
CA GLU A 205 2.22 -17.50 7.95
C GLU A 205 1.11 -17.82 6.94
N GLN A 206 1.21 -17.33 5.70
CA GLN A 206 0.24 -17.63 4.64
C GLN A 206 0.27 -19.10 4.20
N MET A 207 1.43 -19.76 4.24
CA MET A 207 1.56 -21.18 3.88
C MET A 207 1.09 -22.13 5.00
N GLU A 208 1.05 -21.64 6.24
CA GLU A 208 0.60 -22.41 7.41
C GLU A 208 -0.92 -22.27 7.69
N ALA A 209 -1.61 -21.34 7.01
CA ALA A 209 -3.03 -21.04 7.18
C ALA A 209 -3.94 -21.94 6.32
#